data_AF-A0A0C2C1L3-F1
#
_entry.id   AF-A0A0C2C1L3-F1
#
_cell.length_a   1.000
_cell.length_b   1.000
_cell.length_c   1.000
_cell.angle_alpha   90.00
_cell.angle_beta   90.00
_cell.angle_gamma   90.00
#
_symmetry.space_group_name_H-M   'P 1'
#
loop_
_entity.id
_entity.type
_entity.pdbx_description
1 polymer ?
#
loop_
_entity_poly.entity_id
_entity_poly.type
_entity_poly.pdbx_seq_one_letter_code
_entity_poly.pdbx_strand_id
1 'polypeptide(L)'
;MKFSFSASNLQCRVDDPLSCSQAKHEVCVFANGQYRCECPNGVNRLPDGRCLWVNECARPSLNSCHKDANCIDKEVGYTCECKPGYADVSQDRVNRPGRICQKTSNECSQKQTYGVDCDPNAACVDTPEGFQCVCQPGFADISSS
;
A
#
# COMPACT_ATOMS: atom_id res chain seq x y z
N MET A 1 25.35 53.12 16.46
CA MET A 1 24.06 52.76 17.07
C MET A 1 23.91 51.24 17.00
N LYS A 2 23.93 50.54 18.14
CA LYS A 2 23.64 49.11 18.21
C LYS A 2 22.11 48.97 18.30
N PHE A 3 21.48 48.54 17.22
CA PHE A 3 20.09 48.10 17.28
C PHE A 3 20.09 46.63 17.73
N SER A 4 19.78 46.41 19.00
CA SER A 4 19.43 45.09 19.51
C SER A 4 18.10 44.69 18.90
N PHE A 5 18.08 43.68 18.03
CA PHE A 5 16.84 43.08 17.55
C PHE A 5 16.20 42.31 18.71
N SER A 6 15.12 42.86 19.28
CA SER A 6 14.27 42.17 20.25
C SER A 6 13.59 40.99 19.55
N ALA A 7 14.00 39.76 19.89
CA ALA A 7 13.29 38.53 19.50
C ALA A 7 11.87 38.57 20.07
N SER A 8 10.89 38.96 19.25
CA SER A 8 9.53 39.24 19.72
C SER A 8 8.53 38.32 19.00
N ASN A 9 8.10 37.27 19.71
CA ASN A 9 6.82 36.55 19.56
C ASN A 9 6.48 35.90 18.20
N LEU A 10 7.42 35.18 17.60
CA LEU A 10 7.16 34.31 16.45
C LEU A 10 7.05 32.86 16.94
N GLN A 11 5.93 32.18 16.65
CA GLN A 11 5.78 30.75 17.01
C GLN A 11 6.72 29.87 16.18
N CYS A 12 7.02 30.29 14.94
CA CYS A 12 8.00 29.63 14.10
C CYS A 12 8.73 30.62 13.17
N ARG A 13 9.78 30.12 12.54
CA ARG A 13 10.70 30.80 11.62
C ARG A 13 10.68 30.08 10.28
N VAL A 14 10.45 30.82 9.19
CA VAL A 14 10.43 30.26 7.83
C VAL A 14 11.81 29.83 7.33
N ASP A 15 12.88 30.39 7.89
CA ASP A 15 14.27 30.06 7.59
C ASP A 15 14.78 28.86 8.40
N ASP A 16 13.96 28.30 9.28
CA ASP A 16 14.31 27.17 10.14
C ASP A 16 13.34 25.98 9.89
N PRO A 17 13.80 24.92 9.19
CA PRO A 17 12.97 23.74 8.90
C PRO A 17 12.64 22.91 10.15
N LEU A 18 13.25 23.19 11.31
CA LEU A 18 12.94 22.58 12.59
C LEU A 18 12.04 23.45 13.47
N SER A 19 11.55 24.57 12.93
CA SER A 19 10.75 25.51 13.71
C SER A 19 9.35 25.00 14.07
N CYS A 20 8.90 23.90 13.45
CA CYS A 20 7.61 23.23 13.70
C CYS A 20 7.75 21.75 13.98
N SER A 21 6.74 21.15 14.61
CA SER A 21 6.82 19.76 15.07
C SER A 21 6.81 18.80 13.89
N GLN A 22 7.98 18.23 13.59
CA GLN A 22 8.12 17.19 12.56
C GLN A 22 7.25 15.96 12.84
N ALA A 23 7.12 15.56 14.11
CA ALA A 23 6.23 14.47 14.50
C ALA A 23 4.76 14.75 14.17
N LYS A 24 4.42 16.03 13.96
CA LYS A 24 3.08 16.50 13.59
C LYS A 24 2.97 16.92 12.13
N HIS A 25 4.02 16.77 11.32
CA HIS A 25 4.01 17.10 9.89
C HIS A 25 3.56 18.55 9.59
N GLU A 26 3.87 19.47 10.50
CA GLU A 26 3.54 20.88 10.37
C GLU A 26 4.60 21.62 9.53
N VAL A 27 4.18 22.71 8.89
CA VAL A 27 5.04 23.68 8.24
C VAL A 27 4.83 25.06 8.86
N CYS A 28 5.87 25.89 8.81
CA CYS A 28 5.76 27.27 9.26
C CYS A 28 5.04 28.10 8.18
N VAL A 29 3.85 28.60 8.51
CA VAL A 29 3.03 29.41 7.60
C VAL A 29 2.77 30.78 8.21
N PHE A 30 2.50 31.77 7.36
CA PHE A 30 2.06 33.08 7.81
C PHE A 30 0.53 33.11 7.91
N ALA A 31 0.00 33.16 9.14
CA ALA A 31 -1.43 33.14 9.43
C ALA A 31 -1.78 34.20 10.49
N ASN A 32 -2.86 34.96 10.25
CA ASN A 32 -3.36 36.00 11.18
C ASN A 32 -2.28 37.00 11.64
N GLY A 33 -1.37 37.39 10.74
CA GLY A 33 -0.32 38.36 11.03
C GLY A 33 0.89 37.80 11.79
N GLN A 34 0.98 36.48 12.00
CA GLN A 34 2.07 35.82 12.72
C GLN A 34 2.52 34.54 12.00
N TYR A 35 3.80 34.18 12.19
CA TYR A 35 4.30 32.89 11.73
C TYR A 35 3.93 31.80 12.75
N ARG A 36 3.23 30.76 12.29
CA ARG A 36 2.67 29.67 13.10
C ARG A 36 2.92 28.30 12.47
N CYS A 37 2.97 27.29 13.32
CA CYS A 37 3.08 25.90 12.90
C CYS A 37 1.71 25.33 12.60
N GLU A 38 1.43 25.14 11.31
CA GLU A 38 0.15 24.62 10.83
C GLU A 38 0.39 23.48 9.85
N CYS A 39 -0.66 22.77 9.46
CA CYS A 39 -0.51 21.77 8.42
C CYS A 39 -0.19 22.41 7.07
N PRO A 40 0.51 21.70 6.17
CA PRO A 40 0.73 22.18 4.81
C PRO A 40 -0.57 22.64 4.18
N ASN A 41 -0.50 23.67 3.33
CA ASN A 41 -1.70 24.21 2.69
C ASN A 41 -2.47 23.09 1.98
N GLY A 42 -3.75 22.94 2.35
CA GLY A 42 -4.61 21.88 1.83
C GLY A 42 -4.51 20.53 2.56
N VAL A 43 -3.78 20.46 3.67
CA VAL A 43 -3.61 19.26 4.49
C VAL A 43 -4.29 19.43 5.85
N ASN A 44 -5.08 18.44 6.26
CA ASN A 44 -5.82 18.45 7.53
C ASN A 44 -4.97 17.96 8.70
N ARG A 45 -5.42 18.16 9.95
CA ARG A 45 -4.76 17.64 11.14
C ARG A 45 -5.53 16.47 11.76
N LEU A 46 -4.86 15.35 11.99
CA LEU A 46 -5.29 14.16 12.72
C LEU A 46 -5.59 14.48 14.21
N PRO A 47 -6.44 13.67 14.89
CA PRO A 47 -6.76 13.84 16.31
C PRO A 47 -5.58 13.71 17.27
N ASP A 48 -4.54 12.97 16.87
CA ASP A 48 -3.26 12.88 17.60
C ASP A 48 -2.36 14.12 17.41
N GLY A 49 -2.84 15.10 16.64
CA GLY A 49 -2.21 16.38 16.39
C GLY A 49 -1.30 16.41 15.17
N ARG A 50 -1.15 15.32 14.41
CA ARG A 50 -0.31 15.27 13.21
C ARG A 50 -1.04 15.73 11.96
N CYS A 51 -0.37 16.18 10.91
CA CYS A 51 -1.01 16.52 9.65
C CYS A 51 -1.18 15.28 8.78
N LEU A 52 -2.35 15.19 8.13
CA LEU A 52 -2.79 14.13 7.25
C LEU A 52 -1.73 13.95 6.16
N TRP A 53 -1.24 12.74 6.08
CA TRP A 53 -0.10 12.45 5.23
C TRP A 53 -0.57 12.21 3.78
N VAL A 54 0.37 12.35 2.85
CA VAL A 54 0.21 12.40 1.39
C VAL A 54 -0.69 11.29 0.83
N ASN A 55 -1.53 11.60 -0.17
CA ASN A 55 -2.27 10.58 -0.91
C ASN A 55 -1.34 9.83 -1.87
N GLU A 56 -0.90 8.62 -1.51
CA GLU A 56 0.03 7.85 -2.33
C GLU A 56 -0.62 7.23 -3.57
N CYS A 57 -1.95 7.16 -3.61
CA CYS A 57 -2.69 6.71 -4.77
C CYS A 57 -2.86 7.81 -5.84
N ALA A 58 -2.61 9.08 -5.51
CA ALA A 58 -2.73 10.20 -6.44
C ALA A 58 -1.75 10.12 -7.61
N ARG A 59 -0.62 9.44 -7.43
CA ARG A 59 0.37 9.22 -8.50
C ARG A 59 0.92 7.81 -8.39
N PRO A 60 1.02 7.05 -9.50
CA PRO A 60 1.59 5.69 -9.48
C PRO A 60 3.00 5.63 -8.89
N SER A 61 3.78 6.71 -9.02
CA SER A 61 5.13 6.81 -8.45
C SER A 61 5.17 6.96 -6.91
N LEU A 62 4.03 7.24 -6.26
CA LEU A 62 3.95 7.41 -4.81
C LEU A 62 3.54 6.12 -4.08
N ASN A 63 3.10 5.11 -4.82
CA ASN A 63 2.76 3.80 -4.27
C ASN A 63 3.53 2.68 -4.99
N SER A 64 3.42 1.46 -4.46
CA SER A 64 4.04 0.25 -5.02
C SER A 64 3.01 -0.82 -5.36
N CYS A 65 1.73 -0.44 -5.50
CA CYS A 65 0.69 -1.39 -5.87
C CYS A 65 1.00 -2.02 -7.22
N HIS A 66 0.65 -3.31 -7.37
CA HIS A 66 0.71 -3.95 -8.67
C HIS A 66 -0.20 -3.18 -9.66
N LYS A 67 0.13 -3.19 -10.95
CA LYS A 67 -0.72 -2.55 -11.99
C LYS A 67 -2.16 -3.12 -12.03
N ASP A 68 -2.28 -4.38 -11.63
CA ASP A 68 -3.55 -5.12 -11.50
C ASP A 68 -4.07 -5.12 -10.06
N ALA A 69 -3.60 -4.21 -9.22
CA ALA A 69 -4.15 -3.90 -7.91
C ALA A 69 -4.81 -2.53 -7.91
N ASN A 70 -5.77 -2.36 -7.01
CA ASN A 70 -6.32 -1.08 -6.60
C ASN A 70 -5.44 -0.52 -5.47
N CYS A 71 -5.00 0.73 -5.60
CA CYS A 71 -4.39 1.47 -4.51
C CYS A 71 -5.48 2.06 -3.61
N ILE A 72 -5.30 1.90 -2.30
CA ILE A 72 -6.24 2.38 -1.29
C ILE A 72 -5.44 3.24 -0.31
N ASP A 73 -5.67 4.55 -0.38
CA ASP A 73 -5.06 5.55 0.50
C ASP A 73 -5.57 5.36 1.94
N LYS A 74 -4.70 5.53 2.94
CA LYS A 74 -5.04 5.38 4.37
C LYS A 74 -4.68 6.67 5.11
N GLU A 75 -5.24 6.79 6.31
CA GLU A 75 -4.88 7.87 7.24
C GLU A 75 -3.37 7.90 7.57
N VAL A 76 -2.73 6.73 7.52
CA VAL A 76 -1.28 6.55 7.60
C VAL A 76 -0.83 5.66 6.44
N GLY A 77 -0.25 6.27 5.42
CA GLY A 77 0.24 5.60 4.21
C GLY A 77 -0.89 5.04 3.34
N TYR A 78 -0.67 3.89 2.71
CA TYR A 78 -1.63 3.27 1.80
C TYR A 78 -1.57 1.74 1.88
N THR A 79 -2.58 1.08 1.32
CA THR A 79 -2.60 -0.36 1.06
C THR A 79 -2.94 -0.64 -0.40
N CYS A 80 -2.76 -1.89 -0.82
CA CYS A 80 -3.15 -2.33 -2.16
C CYS A 80 -3.98 -3.60 -2.06
N GLU A 81 -4.86 -3.81 -3.03
CA GLU A 81 -5.73 -4.98 -3.13
C GLU A 81 -5.79 -5.42 -4.59
N CYS A 82 -5.59 -6.71 -4.88
CA CYS A 82 -5.69 -7.20 -6.25
C CYS A 82 -7.10 -6.99 -6.82
N LYS A 83 -7.18 -6.63 -8.10
CA LYS A 83 -8.45 -6.46 -8.80
C LYS A 83 -9.21 -7.79 -8.87
N PRO A 84 -10.55 -7.78 -9.00
CA PRO A 84 -11.32 -9.00 -9.19
C PRO A 84 -10.79 -9.84 -10.35
N GLY A 85 -10.71 -11.16 -10.14
CA GLY A 85 -10.08 -12.08 -11.09
C GLY A 85 -8.55 -12.10 -11.03
N TYR A 86 -7.95 -11.53 -9.98
CA TYR A 86 -6.54 -11.67 -9.66
C TYR A 86 -6.34 -12.12 -8.22
N ALA A 87 -5.45 -13.08 -8.00
CA ALA A 87 -5.01 -13.52 -6.70
C ALA A 87 -3.76 -12.75 -6.27
N ASP A 88 -3.70 -12.40 -4.98
CA ASP A 88 -2.51 -11.84 -4.38
C ASP A 88 -1.51 -12.95 -4.09
N VAL A 89 -0.40 -12.96 -4.83
CA VAL A 89 0.70 -13.92 -4.67
C VAL A 89 1.95 -13.25 -4.08
N SER A 90 1.79 -12.07 -3.46
CA SER A 90 2.85 -11.39 -2.75
C SER A 90 3.43 -12.27 -1.63
N GLN A 91 4.73 -12.16 -1.37
CA GLN A 91 5.40 -12.92 -0.29
C GLN A 91 4.89 -12.51 1.10
N ASP A 92 4.60 -11.21 1.30
CA ASP A 92 4.12 -10.64 2.55
C ASP A 92 2.71 -10.06 2.36
N ARG A 93 1.71 -10.94 2.23
CA ARG A 93 0.31 -10.53 2.01
C ARG A 93 -0.31 -9.84 3.22
N VAL A 94 0.24 -10.05 4.41
CA VAL A 94 -0.28 -9.49 5.66
C VAL A 94 0.05 -8.01 5.78
N ASN A 95 1.32 -7.64 5.55
CA ASN A 95 1.76 -6.25 5.72
C ASN A 95 1.86 -5.50 4.39
N ARG A 96 2.02 -6.21 3.27
CA ARG A 96 2.20 -5.64 1.93
C ARG A 96 1.34 -6.35 0.88
N PRO A 97 0.01 -6.37 1.06
CA PRO A 97 -0.90 -6.99 0.09
C PRO A 97 -0.83 -6.30 -1.27
N GLY A 98 -1.24 -7.00 -2.33
CA GLY A 98 -1.47 -6.47 -3.67
C GLY A 98 -0.20 -5.94 -4.36
N ARG A 99 0.98 -6.44 -4.02
CA ARG A 99 2.26 -6.10 -4.69
C ARG A 99 2.53 -6.99 -5.90
N ILE A 100 1.99 -8.20 -5.88
CA ILE A 100 2.02 -9.13 -7.01
C ILE A 100 0.61 -9.71 -7.16
N CYS A 101 -0.06 -9.34 -8.26
CA CYS A 101 -1.39 -9.84 -8.57
C CYS A 101 -1.32 -10.72 -9.81
N GLN A 102 -1.65 -11.99 -9.66
CA GLN A 102 -1.68 -12.96 -10.75
C GLN A 102 -3.11 -13.20 -11.17
N LYS A 103 -3.39 -13.16 -12.48
CA LYS A 103 -4.74 -13.40 -13.00
C LYS A 103 -5.18 -14.81 -12.62
N THR A 104 -6.34 -14.94 -11.97
CA THR A 104 -6.95 -16.24 -11.69
C THR A 104 -7.54 -16.77 -13.00
N SER A 105 -7.08 -17.93 -13.44
CA SER A 105 -7.72 -18.73 -14.47
C SER A 105 -8.23 -20.00 -13.84
N ASN A 106 -9.32 -20.56 -14.37
CA ASN A 106 -9.69 -21.91 -13.98
C ASN A 106 -8.95 -22.89 -14.88
N GLU A 107 -7.74 -23.28 -14.50
CA GLU A 107 -6.92 -24.15 -15.34
C GLU A 107 -7.59 -25.52 -15.51
N CYS A 108 -8.32 -25.99 -14.48
CA CYS A 108 -9.07 -27.24 -14.54
C CYS A 108 -10.21 -27.25 -15.58
N SER A 109 -10.77 -26.09 -15.92
CA SER A 109 -11.81 -25.93 -16.95
C SER A 109 -11.23 -25.72 -18.34
N GLN A 110 -9.95 -25.35 -18.43
CA GLN A 110 -9.22 -25.07 -19.67
C GLN A 110 -7.97 -25.96 -19.79
N LYS A 111 -8.14 -27.27 -19.53
CA LYS A 111 -7.03 -28.23 -19.38
C LYS A 111 -6.04 -28.19 -20.54
N GLN A 112 -6.51 -28.11 -21.79
CA GLN A 112 -5.64 -28.07 -22.96
C GLN A 112 -4.86 -26.77 -23.08
N THR A 113 -5.45 -25.65 -22.68
CA THR A 113 -4.82 -24.33 -22.75
C THR A 113 -3.69 -24.19 -21.72
N TYR A 114 -3.87 -24.80 -20.55
CA TYR A 114 -2.94 -24.70 -19.41
C TYR A 114 -2.10 -25.97 -19.17
N GLY A 115 -2.22 -26.99 -20.03
CA GLY A 115 -1.45 -28.22 -19.92
C GLY A 115 -1.72 -29.01 -18.63
N VAL A 116 -2.96 -28.99 -18.13
CA VAL A 116 -3.34 -29.73 -16.92
C VAL A 116 -3.36 -31.22 -17.21
N ASP A 117 -2.40 -31.94 -16.63
CA ASP A 117 -2.19 -33.38 -16.80
C ASP A 117 -2.25 -34.12 -15.45
N CYS A 118 -3.39 -34.05 -14.78
CA CYS A 118 -3.62 -34.84 -13.57
C CYS A 118 -3.81 -36.33 -13.92
N ASP A 119 -3.29 -37.22 -13.07
CA ASP A 119 -3.54 -38.67 -13.18
C ASP A 119 -5.05 -38.97 -13.28
N PRO A 120 -5.47 -40.01 -14.03
CA PRO A 120 -6.88 -40.42 -14.09
C PRO A 120 -7.56 -40.66 -12.74
N ASN A 121 -6.79 -41.01 -11.70
CA ASN A 121 -7.24 -41.20 -10.32
C ASN A 121 -7.00 -39.96 -9.43
N ALA A 122 -6.69 -38.81 -10.01
CA ALA A 122 -6.58 -37.52 -9.32
C ALA A 122 -7.60 -36.52 -9.85
N ALA A 123 -8.19 -35.73 -8.95
CA ALA A 123 -9.05 -34.62 -9.30
C ALA A 123 -8.21 -33.35 -9.49
N CYS A 124 -8.44 -32.60 -10.56
CA CYS A 124 -7.91 -31.25 -10.68
C CYS A 124 -8.71 -30.32 -9.78
N VAL A 125 -8.02 -29.61 -8.90
CA VAL A 125 -8.58 -28.60 -8.01
C VAL A 125 -7.98 -27.26 -8.40
N ASP A 126 -8.84 -26.35 -8.81
CA ASP A 126 -8.48 -24.97 -9.13
C ASP A 126 -8.17 -24.23 -7.83
N THR A 127 -7.10 -23.45 -7.83
CA THR A 127 -6.63 -22.69 -6.67
C THR A 127 -6.38 -21.24 -7.07
N PRO A 128 -6.37 -20.29 -6.13
CA PRO A 128 -5.99 -18.91 -6.44
C PRO A 128 -4.58 -18.77 -7.03
N GLU A 129 -3.70 -19.76 -6.80
CA GLU A 129 -2.29 -19.74 -7.20
C GLU A 129 -2.03 -20.57 -8.47
N GLY A 130 -3.08 -21.09 -9.12
CA GLY A 130 -3.01 -22.02 -10.26
C GLY A 130 -3.88 -23.25 -10.00
N PHE A 131 -3.37 -24.46 -10.20
CA PHE A 131 -4.12 -25.69 -9.92
C PHE A 131 -3.29 -26.73 -9.16
N GLN A 132 -3.97 -27.68 -8.52
CA GLN A 132 -3.37 -28.85 -7.89
C GLN A 132 -4.10 -30.12 -8.32
N CYS A 133 -3.36 -31.21 -8.49
CA CYS A 133 -3.93 -32.54 -8.69
C CYS A 133 -4.00 -33.25 -7.35
N VAL A 134 -5.21 -33.55 -6.87
CA VAL A 134 -5.43 -34.20 -5.57
C VAL A 134 -5.91 -35.63 -5.80
N CYS A 135 -5.19 -36.62 -5.27
CA CYS A 135 -5.56 -38.03 -5.39
C CYS A 135 -6.95 -38.29 -4.82
N GLN A 136 -7.72 -39.12 -5.52
CA GLN A 136 -9.01 -39.60 -5.03
C GLN A 136 -8.80 -40.51 -3.79
N PRO A 137 -9.82 -40.66 -2.93
CA PRO A 137 -9.74 -41.53 -1.76
C PRO A 137 -9.27 -42.95 -2.14
N GLY A 138 -8.27 -43.46 -1.43
CA GLY A 138 -7.66 -44.76 -1.71
C GLY A 138 -6.47 -44.75 -2.67
N PHE A 139 -6.10 -43.58 -3.22
CA PHE A 139 -4.92 -43.38 -4.06
C PHE A 139 -3.90 -42.48 -3.36
N ALA A 140 -2.63 -42.65 -3.69
CA ALA A 140 -1.53 -41.83 -3.19
C ALA A 140 -0.63 -41.42 -4.36
N ASP A 141 -0.13 -40.19 -4.30
CA ASP A 141 0.83 -39.71 -5.28
C ASP A 141 2.20 -40.38 -5.03
N ILE A 142 2.71 -41.06 -6.06
CA ILE A 142 4.01 -41.74 -6.04
C ILE A 142 5.03 -41.04 -6.96
N SER A 143 4.67 -39.90 -7.52
CA SER A 143 5.54 -39.09 -8.37
C SER A 143 6.72 -38.57 -7.53
N SER A 144 7.95 -38.86 -7.94
CA SER A 144 9.14 -38.33 -7.27
C SER A 144 9.21 -36.81 -7.45
N SER A 145 9.42 -36.08 -6.35
CA SER A 145 9.69 -34.63 -6.35
C SER A 145 11.05 -34.28 -6.95
#